data_AF-A0A818MEZ3-F1
#
_entry.id   AF-A0A818MEZ3-F1
#
_cell.length_a   1.000
_cell.length_b   1.000
_cell.length_c   1.000
_cell.angle_alpha   90.00
_cell.angle_beta   90.00
_cell.angle_gamma   90.00
#
_symmetry.space_group_name_H-M   'P 1'
#
loop_
_entity.id
_entity.type
_entity.pdbx_description
1 polymer ?
#
loop_
_entity_poly.entity_id
_entity_poly.type
_entity_poly.pdbx_seq_one_letter_code
_entity_poly.pdbx_strand_id
1 'polypeptide(L)'
;MIVSARHPHSFFLQTIDDLTQSDNFFSKMNEFYNRCFDAQRLVISKAALRINLCCVTRDETETDVWNRAQLLEYHPETDQCSLLLVDLGTWQECVPRSNLRHILVPFRQECVRSVPCRLASIAPAKPEKNGLWNEYAIKTFRNVIDNVPTEVEVLDRSANGSYFVNLFVTTHDTFVCVNDFLLYHKIALPIDDCKILKPEELDPITHEP
;
A
#
# COMPACT_ATOMS: atom_id res chain seq x y z
N MET A 1 -13.92 -1.00 2.78
CA MET A 1 -13.49 -2.42 2.91
C MET A 1 -11.97 -2.47 2.93
N ILE A 2 -11.37 -3.35 3.71
CA ILE A 2 -9.92 -3.59 3.65
C ILE A 2 -9.63 -4.54 2.49
N VAL A 3 -8.71 -4.15 1.62
CA VAL A 3 -8.34 -4.93 0.43
C VAL A 3 -6.98 -5.62 0.55
N SER A 4 -6.11 -5.11 1.42
CA SER A 4 -4.81 -5.69 1.69
C SER A 4 -4.29 -5.18 3.04
N ALA A 5 -3.63 -6.06 3.81
CA ALA A 5 -3.10 -5.73 5.13
C ALA A 5 -1.75 -6.41 5.40
N ARG A 6 -0.69 -5.60 5.52
CA ARG A 6 0.64 -6.08 5.90
C ARG A 6 0.80 -6.11 7.42
N HIS A 7 0.43 -5.03 8.10
CA HIS A 7 0.52 -4.86 9.55
C HIS A 7 -0.30 -3.63 10.00
N PRO A 8 -0.47 -3.34 11.31
CA PRO A 8 -1.31 -2.23 11.78
C PRO A 8 -0.96 -0.85 11.20
N HIS A 9 0.31 -0.60 10.87
CA HIS A 9 0.73 0.64 10.20
C HIS A 9 0.79 0.60 8.66
N SER A 10 0.25 -0.44 8.03
CA SER A 10 0.32 -0.61 6.57
C SER A 10 -0.78 -1.55 6.10
N PHE A 11 -1.92 -0.97 5.74
CA PHE A 11 -3.03 -1.66 5.10
C PHE A 11 -3.71 -0.70 4.11
N PHE A 12 -4.56 -1.25 3.25
CA PHE A 12 -5.23 -0.51 2.20
C PHE A 12 -6.73 -0.69 2.27
N LEU A 13 -7.44 0.42 2.04
CA LEU A 13 -8.89 0.46 1.98
C LEU A 13 -9.35 0.74 0.55
N GLN A 14 -10.53 0.25 0.20
CA GLN A 14 -11.32 0.74 -0.93
C GLN A 14 -12.72 1.09 -0.46
N THR A 15 -13.34 2.08 -1.11
CA THR A 15 -14.77 2.35 -0.90
C THR A 15 -15.61 1.25 -1.56
N ILE A 16 -16.84 1.07 -1.09
CA ILE A 16 -17.76 0.09 -1.71
C ILE A 16 -18.11 0.52 -3.14
N ASP A 17 -18.25 1.83 -3.37
CA ASP A 17 -18.54 2.38 -4.70
C ASP A 17 -17.40 2.07 -5.68
N ASP A 18 -16.14 2.25 -5.28
CA ASP A 18 -14.97 1.97 -6.13
C ASP A 18 -14.90 0.51 -6.56
N LEU A 19 -15.25 -0.43 -5.66
CA LEU A 19 -15.30 -1.86 -5.99
C LEU A 19 -16.28 -2.11 -7.15
N THR A 20 -17.47 -1.50 -7.10
CA THR A 20 -18.51 -1.69 -8.11
C THR A 20 -18.24 -0.96 -9.44
N GLN A 21 -17.47 0.13 -9.42
CA GLN A 21 -17.22 0.98 -10.60
C GLN A 21 -15.91 0.63 -11.33
N SER A 22 -15.10 -0.28 -10.77
CA SER A 22 -13.76 -0.57 -11.28
C SER A 22 -13.71 -1.40 -12.56
N ASP A 23 -14.75 -2.19 -12.84
CA ASP A 23 -14.77 -3.20 -13.90
C ASP A 23 -14.50 -2.64 -15.29
N ASN A 24 -15.08 -1.49 -15.63
CA ASN A 24 -14.94 -0.89 -16.95
C ASN A 24 -13.50 -0.42 -17.22
N PHE A 25 -12.86 0.16 -16.20
CA PHE A 25 -11.47 0.61 -16.31
C PHE A 25 -10.52 -0.58 -16.48
N PHE A 26 -10.63 -1.57 -15.60
CA PHE A 26 -9.77 -2.75 -15.66
C PHE A 26 -9.97 -3.49 -16.97
N SER A 27 -11.22 -3.66 -17.42
CA SER A 27 -11.53 -4.28 -18.72
C SER A 27 -10.82 -3.57 -19.88
N LYS A 28 -10.94 -2.25 -19.98
CA LYS A 28 -10.29 -1.46 -21.04
C LYS A 28 -8.77 -1.52 -21.00
N MET A 29 -8.18 -1.45 -19.81
CA MET A 29 -6.73 -1.51 -19.63
C MET A 29 -6.20 -2.89 -20.02
N ASN A 30 -6.83 -3.95 -19.53
CA ASN A 30 -6.47 -5.33 -19.85
C ASN A 30 -6.60 -5.61 -21.35
N GLU A 31 -7.72 -5.23 -21.96
CA GLU A 31 -7.94 -5.37 -23.41
C GLU A 31 -6.84 -4.66 -24.23
N PHE A 32 -6.39 -3.49 -23.79
CA PHE A 32 -5.30 -2.78 -24.44
C PHE A 32 -3.95 -3.51 -24.29
N TYR A 33 -3.54 -3.83 -23.06
CA TYR A 33 -2.21 -4.41 -22.80
C TYR A 33 -2.09 -5.85 -23.28
N ASN A 34 -3.18 -6.63 -23.29
CA ASN A 34 -3.20 -7.95 -23.91
C ASN A 34 -2.98 -7.90 -25.43
N ARG A 35 -3.48 -6.87 -26.12
CA ARG A 35 -3.23 -6.67 -27.55
C ARG A 35 -1.84 -6.14 -27.87
N CYS A 36 -1.27 -5.34 -26.98
CA CYS A 36 -0.03 -4.59 -27.23
C CYS A 36 1.15 -5.09 -26.39
N PHE A 37 1.08 -6.28 -25.81
CA PHE A 37 2.10 -6.78 -24.87
C PHE A 37 3.51 -6.75 -25.46
N ASP A 38 3.68 -7.20 -26.71
CA ASP A 38 4.99 -7.28 -27.36
C ASP A 38 5.41 -5.97 -28.04
N ALA A 39 4.63 -4.89 -27.89
CA ALA A 39 4.97 -3.61 -28.46
C ALA A 39 6.23 -3.03 -27.79
N GLN A 40 7.35 -3.03 -28.51
CA GLN A 40 8.66 -2.57 -28.00
C GLN A 40 8.60 -1.17 -27.37
N ARG A 41 7.77 -0.27 -27.91
CA ARG A 41 7.58 1.10 -27.39
C ARG A 41 7.05 1.16 -25.95
N LEU A 42 6.44 0.09 -25.44
CA LEU A 42 5.89 0.00 -24.09
C LEU A 42 6.87 -0.67 -23.12
N VAL A 43 7.95 -1.29 -23.60
CA VAL A 43 8.93 -1.98 -22.75
C VAL A 43 9.70 -0.94 -21.93
N ILE A 44 9.85 -1.20 -20.63
CA ILE A 44 10.66 -0.36 -19.74
C ILE A 44 12.11 -0.82 -19.81
N SER A 45 12.99 0.07 -20.28
CA SER A 45 14.43 -0.19 -20.30
C SER A 45 15.02 -0.10 -18.88
N LYS A 46 16.19 -0.74 -18.65
CA LYS A 46 16.89 -0.63 -17.36
C LYS A 46 17.19 0.83 -16.98
N ALA A 47 17.60 1.64 -17.95
CA ALA A 47 17.89 3.06 -17.76
C ALA A 47 16.66 3.90 -17.39
N ALA A 48 15.45 3.43 -17.71
CA ALA A 48 14.21 4.09 -17.34
C ALA A 48 13.70 3.71 -15.95
N LEU A 49 14.30 2.73 -15.26
CA LEU A 49 13.84 2.34 -13.93
C LEU A 49 14.24 3.37 -12.87
N ARG A 50 13.28 3.75 -12.04
CA ARG A 50 13.46 4.64 -10.89
C ARG A 50 12.38 4.38 -9.86
N ILE A 51 12.74 4.47 -8.59
CA ILE A 51 11.79 4.34 -7.47
C ILE A 51 10.62 5.30 -7.70
N ASN A 52 9.42 4.85 -7.37
CA ASN A 52 8.14 5.53 -7.61
C ASN A 52 7.71 5.64 -9.07
N LEU A 53 8.34 4.91 -9.99
CA LEU A 53 7.86 4.78 -11.36
C LEU A 53 6.47 4.13 -11.39
N CYS A 54 5.48 4.84 -11.92
CA CYS A 54 4.18 4.27 -12.26
C CYS A 54 4.26 3.47 -13.58
N CYS A 55 3.90 2.20 -13.52
CA CYS A 55 3.90 1.27 -14.64
C CYS A 55 2.62 0.41 -14.62
N VAL A 56 2.51 -0.50 -15.57
CA VAL A 56 1.65 -1.67 -15.44
C VAL A 56 2.50 -2.92 -15.38
N THR A 57 2.02 -3.93 -14.66
CA THR A 57 2.64 -5.26 -14.62
C THR A 57 1.61 -6.31 -14.96
N ARG A 58 2.07 -7.36 -15.62
CA ARG A 58 1.29 -8.58 -15.84
C ARG A 58 1.23 -9.38 -14.54
N ASP A 59 0.08 -9.97 -14.24
CA ASP A 59 -0.06 -10.90 -13.13
C ASP A 59 0.78 -12.17 -13.38
N GLU A 60 1.31 -12.76 -12.31
CA GLU A 60 2.15 -13.95 -12.38
C GLU A 60 1.34 -15.23 -12.59
N THR A 61 0.10 -15.24 -12.11
CA THR A 61 -0.81 -16.39 -12.14
C THR A 61 -1.79 -16.31 -13.30
N GLU A 62 -2.20 -15.09 -13.69
CA GLU A 62 -3.20 -14.84 -14.72
C GLU A 62 -2.61 -14.00 -15.86
N THR A 63 -2.18 -14.67 -16.94
CA THR A 63 -1.46 -13.99 -18.02
C THR A 63 -2.30 -12.95 -18.78
N ASP A 64 -3.61 -12.94 -18.67
CA ASP A 64 -4.46 -11.91 -19.27
C ASP A 64 -4.78 -10.75 -18.32
N VAL A 65 -4.22 -10.75 -17.11
CA VAL A 65 -4.43 -9.72 -16.11
C VAL A 65 -3.23 -8.78 -16.01
N TRP A 66 -3.54 -7.49 -16.06
CA TRP A 66 -2.65 -6.35 -15.98
C TRP A 66 -3.12 -5.46 -14.85
N ASN A 67 -2.16 -5.06 -14.02
CA ASN A 67 -2.40 -4.21 -12.87
C ASN A 67 -1.55 -2.95 -12.97
N ARG A 68 -2.10 -1.80 -12.54
CA ARG A 68 -1.26 -0.62 -12.32
C ARG A 68 -0.36 -0.87 -11.13
N ALA A 69 0.91 -0.48 -11.27
CA ALA A 69 1.93 -0.71 -10.28
C ALA A 69 2.81 0.52 -10.08
N GLN A 70 3.43 0.58 -8.91
CA GLN A 70 4.49 1.50 -8.58
C GLN A 70 5.76 0.71 -8.28
N LEU A 71 6.86 1.06 -8.94
CA LEU A 71 8.18 0.49 -8.66
C LEU A 71 8.66 0.94 -7.28
N LEU A 72 8.90 -0.01 -6.39
CA LEU A 72 9.47 0.24 -5.06
C LEU A 72 10.99 0.04 -5.08
N GLU A 73 11.44 -1.03 -5.73
CA GLU A 73 12.85 -1.40 -5.81
C GLU A 73 13.16 -2.11 -7.12
N TYR A 74 14.41 -2.02 -7.58
CA TYR A 74 14.94 -2.77 -8.71
C TYR A 74 16.22 -3.50 -8.29
N HIS A 75 16.30 -4.78 -8.61
CA HIS A 75 17.45 -5.64 -8.35
C HIS A 75 18.18 -5.93 -9.68
N PRO A 76 19.27 -5.22 -10.00
CA PRO A 76 19.93 -5.32 -11.31
C PRO A 76 20.50 -6.71 -11.62
N GLU A 77 20.95 -7.42 -10.59
CA GLU A 77 21.59 -8.74 -10.69
C GLU A 77 20.63 -9.82 -11.20
N THR A 78 19.35 -9.75 -10.81
CA THR A 78 18.31 -10.71 -11.22
C THR A 78 17.35 -10.14 -12.26
N ASP A 79 17.48 -8.86 -12.62
CA ASP A 79 16.55 -8.11 -13.47
C ASP A 79 15.10 -8.15 -12.97
N GLN A 80 14.92 -8.13 -11.64
CA GLN A 80 13.63 -8.20 -10.95
C GLN A 80 13.30 -6.91 -10.21
N CYS A 81 12.01 -6.70 -9.96
CA CYS A 81 11.46 -5.51 -9.34
C CYS A 81 10.57 -5.89 -8.16
N SER A 82 10.56 -5.02 -7.14
CA SER A 82 9.53 -5.04 -6.09
C SER A 82 8.51 -3.95 -6.40
N LEU A 83 7.23 -4.30 -6.38
CA LEU A 83 6.11 -3.49 -6.84
C LEU A 83 5.03 -3.34 -5.77
N LEU A 84 4.33 -2.21 -5.80
CA LEU A 84 3.02 -2.06 -5.18
C LEU A 84 1.97 -2.00 -6.29
N LEU A 85 1.02 -2.95 -6.30
CA LEU A 85 -0.17 -2.90 -7.14
C LEU A 85 -1.12 -1.84 -6.59
N VAL A 86 -1.03 -0.62 -7.11
CA VAL A 86 -1.59 0.57 -6.46
C VAL A 86 -3.12 0.52 -6.34
N ASP A 87 -3.82 -0.17 -7.22
CA ASP A 87 -5.27 -0.32 -7.11
C ASP A 87 -5.69 -1.42 -6.14
N LEU A 88 -4.84 -2.41 -5.88
CA LEU A 88 -5.15 -3.55 -5.00
C LEU A 88 -4.56 -3.39 -3.60
N GLY A 89 -3.58 -2.49 -3.44
CA GLY A 89 -2.81 -2.37 -2.21
C GLY A 89 -1.89 -3.58 -1.95
N THR A 90 -1.60 -4.38 -2.98
CA THR A 90 -0.85 -5.63 -2.86
C THR A 90 0.60 -5.43 -3.22
N TRP A 91 1.51 -5.96 -2.40
CA TRP A 91 2.95 -5.99 -2.71
C TRP A 91 3.28 -7.23 -3.52
N GLN A 92 4.15 -7.06 -4.51
CA GLN A 92 4.76 -8.16 -5.24
C GLN A 92 6.27 -7.99 -5.19
N GLU A 93 6.97 -9.08 -4.90
CA GLU A 93 8.42 -9.16 -4.87
C GLU A 93 8.89 -10.02 -6.05
N CYS A 94 10.14 -9.86 -6.47
CA CYS A 94 10.76 -10.70 -7.50
C CYS A 94 10.09 -10.66 -8.90
N VAL A 95 9.33 -9.60 -9.22
CA VAL A 95 8.63 -9.47 -10.50
C VAL A 95 9.63 -9.24 -11.64
N PRO A 96 9.69 -10.09 -12.67
CA PRO A 96 10.62 -9.88 -13.79
C PRO A 96 10.36 -8.55 -14.49
N ARG A 97 11.40 -7.77 -14.79
CA ARG A 97 11.26 -6.49 -15.53
C ARG A 97 10.56 -6.68 -16.88
N SER A 98 10.69 -7.85 -17.50
CA SER A 98 9.99 -8.22 -18.74
C SER A 98 8.47 -8.23 -18.63
N ASN A 99 7.91 -8.29 -17.41
CA ASN A 99 6.47 -8.23 -17.17
C ASN A 99 5.95 -6.78 -17.03
N LEU A 100 6.85 -5.80 -16.91
CA LEU A 100 6.48 -4.41 -16.75
C LEU A 100 6.31 -3.74 -18.12
N ARG A 101 5.35 -2.82 -18.21
CA ARG A 101 5.17 -1.91 -19.34
C ARG A 101 4.96 -0.47 -18.86
N HIS A 102 5.38 0.48 -19.69
CA HIS A 102 5.04 1.88 -19.49
C HIS A 102 3.50 2.03 -19.46
N ILE A 103 3.01 2.72 -18.43
CA ILE A 103 1.60 3.08 -18.35
C ILE A 103 1.30 4.22 -19.34
N LEU A 104 0.21 4.09 -20.10
CA LEU A 104 -0.25 5.16 -20.98
C LEU A 104 -1.01 6.24 -20.22
N VAL A 105 -0.96 7.47 -20.74
CA VAL A 105 -1.59 8.65 -20.13
C VAL A 105 -3.06 8.42 -19.73
N PRO A 106 -3.93 7.83 -20.58
CA PRO A 106 -5.33 7.61 -20.20
C PRO A 106 -5.49 6.72 -18.96
N PHE A 107 -4.66 5.69 -18.79
CA PHE A 107 -4.72 4.81 -17.62
C PHE A 107 -4.02 5.39 -16.39
N ARG A 108 -3.04 6.26 -16.60
CA ARG A 108 -2.29 6.94 -15.52
C ARG A 108 -3.10 8.03 -14.84
N GLN A 109 -3.97 8.72 -15.58
CA GLN A 109 -4.75 9.85 -15.06
C GLN A 109 -5.94 9.44 -14.19
N GLU A 110 -6.38 8.19 -14.29
CA GLU A 110 -7.43 7.62 -13.44
C GLU A 110 -7.00 7.57 -11.98
N CYS A 111 -7.92 7.86 -11.05
CA CYS A 111 -7.61 7.82 -9.62
C CYS A 111 -7.17 6.43 -9.18
N VAL A 112 -6.20 6.36 -8.27
CA VAL A 112 -5.85 5.12 -7.58
C VAL A 112 -7.00 4.75 -6.65
N ARG A 113 -7.48 3.51 -6.74
CA ARG A 113 -8.67 3.08 -5.99
C ARG A 113 -8.38 2.68 -4.55
N SER A 114 -7.16 2.23 -4.26
CA SER A 114 -6.78 1.88 -2.90
C SER A 114 -6.22 3.08 -2.14
N VAL A 115 -6.59 3.18 -0.86
CA VAL A 115 -6.18 4.24 0.04
C VAL A 115 -5.24 3.65 1.09
N PRO A 116 -3.94 4.02 1.11
CA PRO A 116 -3.00 3.56 2.12
C PRO A 116 -3.34 4.14 3.48
N CYS A 117 -3.41 3.26 4.48
CA CYS A 117 -3.81 3.61 5.84
C CYS A 117 -2.89 2.98 6.88
N ARG A 118 -2.89 3.62 8.05
CA ARG A 118 -2.23 3.16 9.26
C ARG A 118 -3.13 3.45 10.46
N LEU A 119 -3.15 2.54 11.43
CA LEU A 119 -3.83 2.80 12.69
C LEU A 119 -3.13 3.96 13.41
N ALA A 120 -3.94 4.92 13.86
CA ALA A 120 -3.49 6.07 14.60
C ALA A 120 -3.19 5.74 16.06
N SER A 121 -2.28 6.52 16.64
CA SER A 121 -2.01 6.63 18.07
C SER A 121 -1.55 5.32 18.73
N ILE A 122 -0.97 4.42 17.92
CA ILE A 122 -0.42 3.15 18.39
C ILE A 122 1.01 2.91 17.90
N ALA A 123 1.78 2.15 18.64
CA ALA A 123 3.11 1.65 18.24
C ALA A 123 3.29 0.19 18.67
N PRO A 124 4.22 -0.57 18.07
CA PRO A 124 4.48 -1.94 18.48
C PRO A 124 4.87 -2.02 19.97
N ALA A 125 4.19 -2.86 20.77
CA ALA A 125 4.52 -2.99 22.19
C ALA A 125 5.79 -3.81 22.46
N LYS A 126 6.03 -4.81 21.61
CA LYS A 126 7.20 -5.68 21.64
C LYS A 126 7.80 -5.70 20.24
N PRO A 127 8.42 -4.58 19.80
CA PRO A 127 8.95 -4.50 18.46
C PRO A 127 10.04 -5.55 18.24
N GLU A 128 10.21 -5.95 17.00
CA GLU A 128 11.43 -6.64 16.59
C GLU A 128 12.65 -5.70 16.71
N LYS A 129 13.87 -6.22 16.52
CA LYS A 129 15.11 -5.45 16.70
C LYS A 129 15.20 -4.16 15.86
N ASN A 130 14.43 -4.09 14.77
CA ASN A 130 14.35 -2.97 13.83
C ASN A 130 13.16 -2.01 14.12
N GLY A 131 12.45 -2.18 15.24
CA GLY A 131 11.28 -1.35 15.56
C GLY A 131 9.98 -1.80 14.88
N LEU A 132 9.98 -2.89 14.12
CA LEU A 132 8.80 -3.35 13.39
C LEU A 132 7.81 -4.13 14.27
N TRP A 133 6.56 -4.21 13.79
CA TRP A 133 5.54 -5.07 14.36
C TRP A 133 5.99 -6.53 14.32
N ASN A 134 5.94 -7.22 15.47
CA ASN A 134 6.20 -8.66 15.52
C ASN A 134 5.06 -9.46 14.88
N GLU A 135 5.36 -10.71 14.51
CA GLU A 135 4.42 -11.61 13.85
C GLU A 135 3.12 -11.85 14.64
N TYR A 136 3.20 -11.93 15.97
CA TYR A 136 2.01 -12.12 16.82
C TYR A 136 1.04 -10.93 16.70
N ALA A 137 1.56 -9.72 16.71
CA ALA A 137 0.76 -8.50 16.54
C ALA A 137 0.16 -8.41 15.14
N ILE A 138 0.95 -8.74 14.10
CA ILE A 138 0.50 -8.76 12.71
C ILE A 138 -0.64 -9.77 12.52
N LYS A 139 -0.45 -11.00 12.99
CA LYS A 139 -1.46 -12.05 12.90
C LYS A 139 -2.74 -11.68 13.66
N THR A 140 -2.60 -11.12 14.85
CA THR A 140 -3.75 -10.71 15.65
C THR A 140 -4.54 -9.59 14.97
N PHE A 141 -3.86 -8.57 14.44
CA PHE A 141 -4.49 -7.52 13.64
C PHE A 141 -5.25 -8.10 12.45
N ARG A 142 -4.60 -8.96 11.65
CA ARG A 142 -5.23 -9.61 10.48
C ARG A 142 -6.47 -10.41 10.85
N ASN A 143 -6.43 -11.18 11.93
CA ASN A 143 -7.57 -11.98 12.38
C ASN A 143 -8.78 -11.13 12.78
N VAL A 144 -8.55 -9.94 13.36
CA VAL A 144 -9.64 -9.04 13.78
C VAL A 144 -10.35 -8.40 12.59
N ILE A 145 -9.61 -8.19 11.50
CA ILE A 145 -10.09 -7.44 10.33
C ILE A 145 -10.49 -8.33 9.15
N ASP A 146 -10.32 -9.65 9.28
CA ASP A 146 -10.54 -10.59 8.19
C ASP A 146 -12.02 -10.70 7.83
N ASN A 147 -12.36 -10.38 6.58
CA ASN A 147 -13.70 -10.53 5.99
C ASN A 147 -14.86 -9.93 6.82
N VAL A 148 -14.60 -8.85 7.56
CA VAL A 148 -15.61 -8.15 8.37
C VAL A 148 -15.97 -6.78 7.79
N PRO A 149 -17.23 -6.34 7.90
CA PRO A 149 -17.61 -4.96 7.60
C PRO A 149 -16.74 -3.99 8.40
N THR A 150 -16.30 -2.92 7.73
CA THR A 150 -15.32 -1.98 8.28
C THR A 150 -15.82 -0.56 8.12
N GLU A 151 -15.73 0.21 9.20
CA GLU A 151 -15.89 1.66 9.21
C GLU A 151 -14.58 2.34 9.60
N VAL A 152 -14.35 3.55 9.10
CA VAL A 152 -13.06 4.22 9.23
C VAL A 152 -13.30 5.69 9.51
N GLU A 153 -12.65 6.18 10.56
CA GLU A 153 -12.54 7.61 10.86
C GLU A 153 -11.13 8.07 10.48
N VAL A 154 -11.04 9.03 9.56
CA VAL A 154 -9.77 9.61 9.13
C VAL A 154 -9.40 10.77 10.04
N LEU A 155 -8.23 10.70 10.66
CA LEU A 155 -7.75 11.70 11.61
C LEU A 155 -6.79 12.69 10.96
N ASP A 156 -5.82 12.18 10.19
CA ASP A 156 -4.80 13.00 9.56
C ASP A 156 -4.17 12.27 8.35
N ARG A 157 -3.34 12.98 7.59
CA ARG A 157 -2.55 12.46 6.48
C ARG A 157 -1.06 12.58 6.77
N SER A 158 -0.36 11.46 6.72
CA SER A 158 1.10 11.42 6.87
C SER A 158 1.83 11.98 5.64
N ALA A 159 3.08 12.40 5.84
CA ALA A 159 3.94 12.92 4.78
C ALA A 159 4.18 11.92 3.62
N ASN A 160 4.11 10.61 3.89
CA ASN A 160 4.26 9.58 2.87
C ASN A 160 2.97 9.31 2.06
N GLY A 161 1.89 10.04 2.35
CA GLY A 161 0.60 9.94 1.67
C GLY A 161 -0.39 8.97 2.30
N SER A 162 -0.01 8.15 3.29
CA SER A 162 -0.93 7.30 4.04
C SER A 162 -1.76 8.08 5.06
N TYR A 163 -2.97 7.60 5.38
CA TYR A 163 -3.86 8.22 6.35
C TYR A 163 -3.75 7.58 7.73
N PHE A 164 -3.72 8.40 8.77
CA PHE A 164 -3.90 7.99 10.16
C PHE A 164 -5.39 7.79 10.41
N VAL A 165 -5.78 6.62 10.88
CA VAL A 165 -7.19 6.28 11.04
C VAL A 165 -7.51 5.58 12.37
N ASN A 166 -8.73 5.78 12.85
CA ASN A 166 -9.39 4.82 13.74
C ASN A 166 -10.14 3.82 12.87
N LEU A 167 -9.87 2.54 13.10
CA LEU A 167 -10.47 1.44 12.36
C LEU A 167 -11.52 0.76 13.23
N PHE A 168 -12.73 0.65 12.71
CA PHE A 168 -13.83 -0.02 13.39
C PHE A 168 -14.28 -1.23 12.59
N VAL A 169 -14.49 -2.35 13.26
CA VAL A 169 -14.98 -3.58 12.66
C VAL A 169 -16.19 -4.10 13.43
N THR A 170 -17.11 -4.73 12.71
CA THR A 170 -18.26 -5.40 13.32
C THR A 170 -18.03 -6.90 13.33
N THR A 171 -17.92 -7.50 14.51
CA THR A 171 -17.68 -8.94 14.71
C THR A 171 -18.71 -9.50 15.67
N HIS A 172 -19.51 -10.49 15.25
CA HIS A 172 -20.61 -11.07 16.05
C HIS A 172 -21.50 -10.00 16.71
N ASP A 173 -21.98 -9.03 15.92
CA ASP A 173 -22.81 -7.89 16.36
C ASP A 173 -22.14 -6.94 17.39
N THR A 174 -20.83 -7.09 17.62
CA THR A 174 -20.04 -6.19 18.46
C THR A 174 -19.23 -5.25 17.60
N PHE A 175 -19.35 -3.95 17.86
CA PHE A 175 -18.58 -2.91 17.21
C PHE A 175 -17.27 -2.69 17.97
N VAL A 176 -16.13 -2.93 17.31
CA VAL A 176 -14.80 -2.92 17.93
C VAL A 176 -13.93 -1.88 17.24
N CYS A 177 -13.41 -0.92 18.03
CA CYS A 177 -12.28 -0.10 17.62
C CYS A 177 -11.01 -0.96 17.67
N VAL A 178 -10.41 -1.24 16.51
CA VAL A 178 -9.23 -2.10 16.40
C VAL A 178 -8.03 -1.47 17.11
N ASN A 179 -7.90 -0.14 17.08
CA ASN A 179 -6.83 0.57 17.79
C ASN A 179 -6.90 0.29 19.30
N ASP A 180 -8.08 0.48 19.91
CA ASP A 180 -8.32 0.24 21.33
C ASP A 180 -8.18 -1.24 21.69
N PHE A 181 -8.63 -2.13 20.82
CA PHE A 181 -8.47 -3.56 20.99
C PHE A 181 -6.98 -3.94 21.14
N LEU A 182 -6.10 -3.42 20.27
CA LEU A 182 -4.67 -3.71 20.33
C LEU A 182 -4.02 -3.11 21.59
N LEU A 183 -4.46 -1.93 22.04
CA LEU A 183 -3.99 -1.28 23.26
C LEU A 183 -4.44 -2.03 24.53
N TYR A 184 -5.70 -2.46 24.56
CA TYR A 184 -6.27 -3.21 25.68
C TYR A 184 -5.54 -4.54 25.88
N HIS A 185 -5.29 -5.27 24.80
CA HIS A 185 -4.57 -6.55 24.82
C HIS A 185 -3.04 -6.42 24.92
N LYS A 186 -2.50 -5.20 25.08
CA LYS A 186 -1.05 -4.92 25.19
C LYS A 186 -0.24 -5.44 23.99
N ILE A 187 -0.88 -5.47 22.83
CA ILE A 187 -0.27 -5.76 21.53
C ILE A 187 0.41 -4.49 21.00
N ALA A 188 -0.22 -3.35 21.29
CA ALA A 188 0.30 -2.03 20.99
C ALA A 188 0.51 -1.17 22.26
N LEU A 189 1.32 -0.13 22.12
CA LEU A 189 1.49 0.96 23.10
C LEU A 189 0.87 2.24 22.54
N PRO A 190 0.30 3.11 23.40
CA PRO A 190 -0.24 4.38 22.95
C PRO A 190 0.91 5.32 22.57
N ILE A 191 0.73 6.09 21.50
CA ILE A 191 1.63 7.16 21.10
C ILE A 191 0.84 8.41 20.73
N ASP A 192 1.54 9.54 20.73
CA ASP A 192 1.02 10.82 20.26
C ASP A 192 1.60 11.08 18.86
N ASP A 193 0.78 10.87 17.82
CA ASP A 193 1.22 11.01 16.42
C ASP A 193 1.72 12.44 16.12
N CYS A 194 1.22 13.46 16.83
CA CYS A 194 1.65 14.85 16.66
C CYS A 194 3.14 15.07 17.00
N LYS A 195 3.72 14.21 17.84
CA LYS A 195 5.16 14.30 18.20
C LYS A 195 6.08 13.65 17.19
N ILE A 196 5.56 12.76 16.35
CA ILE A 196 6.31 12.06 15.29
C ILE A 196 6.42 12.93 14.03
N LEU A 197 5.48 13.87 13.85
CA LEU A 197 5.40 14.76 12.68
C LEU A 197 6.34 15.98 12.75
N LYS A 198 7.10 16.19 13.83
CA LYS A 198 8.09 17.26 13.85
C LYS A 198 9.24 16.86 12.92
N PRO A 199 9.55 17.66 11.87
CA PRO A 199 10.83 17.52 11.19
C PRO A 199 11.92 17.67 12.25
N GLU A 200 12.96 16.83 12.21
CA GLU A 200 14.19 17.15 12.92
C GLU A 200 14.56 18.58 12.54
N GLU A 201 14.63 19.47 13.53
CA GLU A 201 15.09 20.83 13.33
C GLU A 201 16.48 20.72 12.71
N LEU A 202 16.60 21.09 11.42
CA LEU A 202 17.88 21.22 10.76
C LEU A 202 18.69 22.21 11.59
N ASP A 203 19.71 21.71 12.29
CA ASP A 203 20.64 22.54 13.03
C ASP A 203 21.12 23.67 12.10
N PRO A 204 21.06 24.94 12.53
CA PRO A 204 21.47 26.04 11.69
C PRO A 204 22.94 25.85 11.32
N ILE A 205 23.20 25.79 10.01
CA ILE A 205 24.54 25.73 9.44
C ILE A 205 25.34 26.91 10.01
N THR A 206 26.25 26.62 10.93
CA THR A 206 27.22 27.59 11.41
C THR A 206 28.16 27.89 10.26
N HIS A 207 27.92 29.01 9.59
CA HIS A 207 28.95 29.63 8.76
C HIS A 207 30.01 30.20 9.69
N GLU A 208 31.10 29.46 9.89
CA GLU A 208 32.33 30.07 10.35
C GLU A 208 32.98 30.89 9.22
N PRO A 209 33.56 32.06 9.54
CA PRO A 209 34.01 33.08 8.59
C PRO A 209 35.29 32.71 7.82
#